data_AF-W7IRU4-F1
#
_entry.id   AF-W7IRU4-F1
#
_cell.length_a   1.000
_cell.length_b   1.000
_cell.length_c   1.000
_cell.angle_alpha   90.00
_cell.angle_beta   90.00
_cell.angle_gamma   90.00
#
_symmetry.space_group_name_H-M   'P 1'
#
loop_
_entity.id
_entity.type
_entity.pdbx_description
1 polymer ?
#
loop_
_entity_poly.entity_id
_entity_poly.type
_entity_poly.pdbx_seq_one_letter_code
_entity_poly.pdbx_strand_id
1 'polypeptide(L)'
;MELSAQALASYETGTRSCTVVRFVELCTALEASPHDLLERVHDQVNHDDHPASLKVDLTRLALDERAPLNPARRWAAAEVARHAPGTRDLDLSALESLAALCGLATVELVRMLREG
;
A
#
# COMPACT_ATOMS: atom_id res chain seq x y z
N MET A 1 -9.39 33.28 -1.11
CA MET A 1 -8.01 33.52 -1.56
C MET A 1 -8.00 33.27 -3.06
N GLU A 2 -7.63 34.25 -3.88
CA GLU A 2 -7.62 34.09 -5.34
C GLU A 2 -6.42 33.23 -5.76
N LEU A 3 -6.69 32.12 -6.46
CA LEU A 3 -5.67 31.24 -7.02
C LEU A 3 -5.47 31.60 -8.50
N SER A 4 -4.24 31.95 -8.90
CA SER A 4 -3.93 32.20 -10.31
C SER A 4 -3.74 30.91 -11.10
N ALA A 5 -4.15 30.91 -12.38
CA ALA A 5 -3.99 29.77 -13.28
C ALA A 5 -2.51 29.33 -13.43
N GLN A 6 -1.58 30.29 -13.44
CA GLN A 6 -0.14 30.01 -13.48
C GLN A 6 0.35 29.29 -12.22
N ALA A 7 -0.20 29.62 -11.05
CA ALA A 7 0.15 28.94 -9.81
C ALA A 7 -0.37 27.50 -9.81
N LEU A 8 -1.60 27.27 -10.28
CA LEU A 8 -2.18 25.93 -10.40
C LEU A 8 -1.35 25.04 -11.34
N ALA A 9 -1.01 25.53 -12.53
CA ALA A 9 -0.18 24.80 -13.49
C ALA A 9 1.21 24.43 -12.94
N SER A 10 1.78 25.26 -12.07
CA SER A 10 3.08 24.97 -11.43
C SER A 10 2.99 23.83 -10.41
N TYR A 11 1.85 23.68 -9.73
CA TYR A 11 1.60 22.56 -8.82
C TYR A 11 1.32 21.26 -9.59
N GLU A 12 0.52 21.31 -10.66
CA GLU A 12 0.19 20.15 -11.48
C GLU A 12 1.42 19.56 -12.19
N THR A 13 2.36 20.40 -12.61
CA THR A 13 3.60 19.98 -13.28
C THR A 13 4.74 19.65 -12.32
N GLY A 14 4.54 19.77 -11.02
CA GLY A 14 5.55 19.45 -9.99
C GLY A 14 6.75 20.42 -9.96
N THR A 15 6.67 21.57 -10.63
CA THR A 15 7.75 22.58 -10.67
C THR A 15 7.78 23.46 -9.43
N ARG A 16 6.82 23.29 -8.51
CA ARG A 16 6.73 23.98 -7.22
C ARG A 16 6.32 23.00 -6.12
N SER A 17 6.99 23.07 -4.97
CA SER A 17 6.59 22.31 -3.79
C SER A 17 5.23 22.80 -3.26
N CYS A 18 4.35 21.85 -2.93
CA CYS A 18 3.04 22.12 -2.33
C CYS A 18 3.05 21.67 -0.86
N THR A 19 2.76 22.59 0.06
CA THR A 19 2.58 22.23 1.47
C THR A 19 1.16 21.71 1.71
N VAL A 20 0.94 20.96 2.79
CA VAL A 20 -0.41 20.46 3.15
C VAL A 20 -1.41 21.59 3.37
N VAL A 21 -0.98 22.68 4.00
CA VAL A 21 -1.81 23.89 4.16
C VAL A 21 -2.19 24.46 2.79
N ARG A 22 -1.21 24.56 1.88
CA ARG A 22 -1.45 25.07 0.53
C ARG A 22 -2.38 24.17 -0.28
N PHE A 23 -2.27 22.86 -0.12
CA PHE A 23 -3.18 21.89 -0.71
C PHE A 23 -4.64 22.12 -0.25
N VAL A 24 -4.88 22.30 1.05
CA VAL A 24 -6.22 22.60 1.58
C VAL A 24 -6.78 23.91 1.00
N GLU A 25 -5.94 24.94 0.88
CA GLU A 25 -6.33 26.20 0.23
C GLU A 25 -6.70 26.02 -1.24
N LEU A 26 -5.96 25.17 -1.98
CA LEU A 26 -6.26 24.82 -3.37
C LEU A 26 -7.60 24.10 -3.48
N CYS A 27 -7.85 23.07 -2.66
CA CYS A 27 -9.12 22.35 -2.62
C CYS A 27 -10.29 23.31 -2.34
N THR A 28 -10.11 24.22 -1.37
CA THR A 28 -11.11 25.23 -1.03
C THR A 28 -11.40 26.16 -2.22
N ALA A 29 -10.36 26.62 -2.94
CA ALA A 29 -10.53 27.46 -4.12
C ALA A 29 -11.21 26.74 -5.30
N LEU A 30 -11.08 25.41 -5.36
CA LEU A 30 -11.67 24.55 -6.38
C LEU A 30 -13.04 23.97 -5.96
N GLU A 31 -13.60 24.42 -4.85
CA GLU A 31 -14.88 23.93 -4.29
C GLU A 31 -14.89 22.40 -4.07
N ALA A 32 -13.73 21.83 -3.77
CA ALA A 32 -13.56 20.40 -3.54
C ALA A 32 -13.24 20.11 -2.06
N SER A 33 -13.76 18.99 -1.53
CA SER A 33 -13.41 18.49 -0.20
C SER A 33 -11.97 17.99 -0.20
N PRO A 34 -11.08 18.53 0.65
CA PRO A 34 -9.73 17.98 0.82
C PRO A 34 -9.75 16.52 1.31
N HIS A 35 -10.75 16.16 2.13
CA HIS A 35 -10.88 14.82 2.68
C HIS A 35 -11.22 13.81 1.59
N ASP A 36 -12.25 14.08 0.80
CA ASP A 36 -12.71 13.18 -0.26
C ASP A 36 -11.65 13.05 -1.37
N LEU A 37 -10.92 14.14 -1.65
CA LEU A 37 -9.81 14.10 -2.60
C LEU A 37 -8.64 13.26 -2.09
N LEU A 38 -8.25 13.41 -0.82
CA LEU A 38 -7.19 12.59 -0.24
C LEU A 38 -7.60 11.11 -0.17
N GLU A 39 -8.85 10.81 0.16
CA GLU A 39 -9.39 9.45 0.15
C GLU A 39 -9.34 8.83 -1.25
N ARG A 40 -9.86 9.55 -2.26
CA ARG A 40 -9.82 9.09 -3.66
C ARG A 40 -8.40 8.91 -4.19
N VAL A 41 -7.48 9.83 -3.86
CA VAL A 41 -6.07 9.73 -4.25
C VAL A 41 -5.40 8.58 -3.50
N HIS A 42 -5.74 8.35 -2.23
CA HIS A 42 -5.24 7.21 -1.48
C HIS A 42 -5.66 5.89 -2.16
N ASP A 43 -6.93 5.76 -2.52
CA ASP A 43 -7.43 4.60 -3.27
C ASP A 43 -6.77 4.46 -4.64
N GLN A 44 -6.62 5.57 -5.37
CA GLN A 44 -6.03 5.56 -6.70
C GLN A 44 -4.53 5.25 -6.68
N VAL A 45 -3.75 5.81 -5.75
CA VAL A 45 -2.33 5.49 -5.57
C VAL A 45 -2.15 4.05 -5.10
N ASN A 46 -3.06 3.53 -4.27
CA ASN A 46 -3.05 2.12 -3.90
C ASN A 46 -3.37 1.20 -5.09
N HIS A 47 -4.13 1.67 -6.09
CA HIS A 47 -4.44 0.92 -7.31
C HIS A 47 -3.39 1.07 -8.42
N ASP A 48 -2.82 2.27 -8.61
CA ASP A 48 -1.95 2.60 -9.75
C ASP A 48 -0.44 2.45 -9.43
N ASP A 49 -0.02 2.44 -8.14
CA ASP A 49 1.40 2.48 -7.73
C ASP A 49 1.89 1.23 -6.97
N HIS A 50 1.06 0.20 -6.79
CA HIS A 50 1.51 -1.14 -6.45
C HIS A 50 1.45 -2.00 -7.72
N PRO A 51 2.47 -2.80 -8.09
CA PRO A 51 2.11 -4.02 -8.80
C PRO A 51 1.06 -4.69 -7.90
N ALA A 52 -0.13 -4.96 -8.45
CA ALA A 52 -1.33 -5.39 -7.72
C ALA A 52 -1.13 -6.66 -6.86
N SER A 53 0.09 -7.19 -6.83
CA SER A 53 0.57 -8.28 -6.00
C SER A 53 1.94 -8.03 -5.37
N LEU A 54 2.13 -8.52 -4.15
CA LEU A 54 3.41 -8.64 -3.47
C LEU A 54 4.02 -10.00 -3.79
N LYS A 55 5.22 -10.02 -4.37
CA LYS A 55 6.01 -11.24 -4.54
C LYS A 55 6.63 -11.67 -3.22
N VAL A 56 6.23 -12.83 -2.71
CA VAL A 56 6.67 -13.40 -1.44
C VAL A 56 7.54 -14.62 -1.67
N ASP A 57 8.71 -14.68 -1.04
CA ASP A 57 9.53 -15.90 -0.96
C ASP A 57 8.95 -16.84 0.10
N LEU A 58 8.42 -17.98 -0.36
CA LEU A 58 7.76 -18.97 0.48
C LEU A 58 8.75 -19.76 1.33
N THR A 59 9.96 -19.99 0.83
CA THR A 59 11.01 -20.71 1.58
C THR A 59 11.44 -19.87 2.77
N ARG A 60 11.67 -18.58 2.53
CA ARG A 60 12.07 -17.64 3.57
C ARG A 60 10.94 -17.40 4.57
N LEU A 61 9.70 -17.21 4.10
CA LEU A 61 8.55 -17.02 4.99
C LEU A 61 8.28 -18.26 5.86
N ALA A 62 8.52 -19.48 5.34
CA ALA A 62 8.40 -20.71 6.11
C ALA A 62 9.41 -20.82 7.27
N LEU A 63 10.52 -20.08 7.20
CA LEU A 63 11.58 -20.05 8.22
C LEU A 63 11.46 -18.85 9.17
N ASP A 64 10.48 -17.97 8.97
CA ASP A 64 10.32 -16.75 9.77
C ASP A 64 9.87 -17.05 11.21
N GLU A 65 10.63 -16.63 12.21
CA GLU A 65 10.32 -16.94 13.62
C GLU A 65 9.49 -15.86 14.33
N ARG A 66 9.17 -14.75 13.65
CA ARG A 66 8.39 -13.66 14.24
C ARG A 66 6.99 -14.17 14.61
N ALA A 67 6.67 -14.13 15.90
CA ALA A 67 5.41 -14.69 16.43
C ALA A 67 4.14 -14.21 15.70
N PRO A 68 4.00 -12.93 15.30
CA PRO A 68 2.82 -12.47 14.55
C PRO A 68 2.64 -13.14 13.18
N LEU A 69 3.71 -13.64 12.56
CA LEU A 69 3.66 -14.28 11.24
C LEU A 69 3.42 -15.79 11.29
N ASN A 70 3.14 -16.37 12.47
CA ASN A 70 2.97 -17.82 12.60
C ASN A 70 1.93 -18.42 11.60
N PRO A 71 0.75 -17.80 11.39
CA PRO A 71 -0.20 -18.30 10.38
C PRO A 71 0.37 -18.25 8.96
N ALA A 72 1.04 -17.14 8.60
CA ALA A 72 1.69 -16.98 7.29
C ALA A 72 2.83 -17.98 7.08
N ARG A 73 3.65 -18.22 8.10
CA ARG A 73 4.71 -19.23 8.10
C ARG A 73 4.16 -20.64 7.84
N ARG A 74 3.09 -21.02 8.54
CA ARG A 74 2.46 -22.34 8.38
C ARG A 74 1.89 -22.53 6.97
N TRP A 75 1.26 -21.48 6.43
CA TRP A 75 0.78 -21.48 5.05
C TRP A 75 1.94 -21.64 4.06
N ALA A 76 3.01 -20.86 4.20
CA ALA A 76 4.18 -20.93 3.32
C ALA A 76 4.85 -22.32 3.36
N ALA A 77 5.01 -22.89 4.56
CA ALA A 77 5.54 -24.25 4.73
C ALA A 77 4.69 -25.31 4.02
N ALA A 78 3.35 -25.16 4.07
CA ALA A 78 2.44 -26.06 3.35
C ALA A 78 2.58 -25.91 1.84
N GLU A 79 2.72 -24.69 1.33
CA GLU A 79 2.94 -24.45 -0.12
C GLU A 79 4.29 -25.01 -0.61
N VAL A 80 5.36 -24.84 0.18
CA VAL A 80 6.68 -25.43 -0.11
C VAL A 80 6.59 -26.96 -0.15
N ALA A 81 5.91 -27.59 0.81
CA ALA A 81 5.71 -29.04 0.84
C ALA A 81 4.90 -29.55 -0.38
N ARG A 82 4.07 -28.71 -0.97
CA ARG A 82 3.32 -29.00 -2.21
C ARG A 82 4.14 -28.79 -3.48
N HIS A 83 5.45 -28.51 -3.36
CA HIS A 83 6.36 -28.20 -4.46
C HIS A 83 5.89 -26.97 -5.29
N ALA A 84 5.28 -25.98 -4.62
CA ALA A 84 4.99 -24.71 -5.24
C ALA A 84 6.31 -24.01 -5.67
N PRO A 85 6.26 -23.09 -6.66
CA PRO A 85 7.39 -22.23 -6.96
C PRO A 85 7.87 -21.53 -5.67
N GLY A 86 9.18 -21.41 -5.46
CA GLY A 86 9.74 -20.84 -4.24
C GLY A 86 9.32 -19.39 -3.95
N THR A 87 8.72 -18.70 -4.92
CA THR A 87 8.09 -17.39 -4.76
C THR A 87 6.65 -17.39 -5.25
N ARG A 88 5.78 -16.62 -4.61
CA ARG A 88 4.37 -16.47 -5.00
C ARG A 88 3.94 -15.01 -4.97
N ASP A 89 3.22 -14.58 -5.99
CA ASP A 89 2.61 -13.27 -6.04
C ASP A 89 1.27 -13.29 -5.30
N LEU A 90 1.09 -12.41 -4.32
CA LEU A 90 -0.12 -12.27 -3.52
C LEU A 90 -0.79 -10.93 -3.81
N ASP A 91 -2.01 -10.96 -4.35
CA ASP A 91 -2.81 -9.75 -4.53
C ASP A 91 -3.31 -9.16 -3.21
N LEU A 92 -3.94 -7.98 -3.27
CA LEU A 92 -4.46 -7.30 -2.08
C LEU A 92 -5.42 -8.18 -1.28
N SER A 93 -6.35 -8.88 -1.94
CA SER A 93 -7.33 -9.75 -1.28
C SER A 93 -6.66 -10.91 -0.53
N ALA A 94 -5.64 -11.51 -1.14
CA ALA A 94 -4.83 -12.55 -0.50
C ALA A 94 -4.04 -12.00 0.71
N LEU A 95 -3.49 -10.79 0.59
CA LEU A 95 -2.78 -10.10 1.67
C LEU A 95 -3.71 -9.74 2.83
N GLU A 96 -4.91 -9.25 2.56
CA GLU A 96 -5.93 -8.94 3.57
C GLU A 96 -6.37 -10.21 4.31
N SER A 97 -6.62 -11.29 3.57
CA SER A 97 -6.98 -12.59 4.14
C SER A 97 -5.87 -13.13 5.05
N LEU A 98 -4.62 -13.02 4.60
CA LEU A 98 -3.46 -13.47 5.38
C LEU A 98 -3.23 -12.60 6.61
N ALA A 99 -3.45 -11.28 6.51
CA ALA A 99 -3.33 -10.34 7.62
C ALA A 99 -4.38 -10.61 8.70
N ALA A 100 -5.62 -10.88 8.28
CA ALA A 100 -6.70 -11.28 9.18
C ALA A 100 -6.36 -12.56 9.95
N LEU A 101 -5.77 -13.57 9.30
CA LEU A 101 -5.30 -14.78 9.98
C LEU A 101 -4.18 -14.51 10.98
N CYS A 102 -3.30 -13.56 10.67
CA CYS A 102 -2.21 -13.13 11.55
C CYS A 102 -2.68 -12.17 12.67
N GLY A 103 -3.91 -11.66 12.60
CA GLY A 103 -4.40 -10.63 13.52
C GLY A 103 -3.70 -9.28 13.35
N LEU A 104 -3.23 -8.97 12.14
CA LEU A 104 -2.47 -7.75 11.82
C LEU A 104 -3.26 -6.84 10.88
N ALA A 105 -2.93 -5.55 10.88
CA ALA A 105 -3.34 -4.66 9.79
C ALA A 105 -2.60 -5.05 8.50
N THR A 106 -3.27 -4.98 7.34
CA THR A 106 -2.68 -5.37 6.04
C THR A 106 -1.36 -4.63 5.76
N VAL A 107 -1.29 -3.32 6.06
CA VAL A 107 -0.07 -2.52 5.92
C VAL A 107 1.08 -3.02 6.80
N GLU A 108 0.79 -3.49 8.01
CA GLU A 108 1.79 -4.02 8.93
C GLU A 108 2.31 -5.38 8.45
N LEU A 109 1.41 -6.26 7.98
CA LEU A 109 1.81 -7.53 7.37
C LEU A 109 2.71 -7.28 6.15
N VAL A 110 2.30 -6.40 5.23
CA VAL A 110 3.07 -6.09 4.02
C VAL A 110 4.47 -5.57 4.37
N ARG A 111 4.57 -4.68 5.36
CA ARG A 111 5.85 -4.19 5.87
C ARG A 111 6.73 -5.34 6.37
N MET A 112 6.18 -6.21 7.22
CA MET A 112 6.93 -7.35 7.77
C MET A 112 7.40 -8.33 6.68
N LEU A 113 6.57 -8.60 5.67
CA LEU A 113 6.92 -9.50 4.56
C LEU A 113 8.04 -8.94 3.66
N ARG A 114 8.12 -7.60 3.53
CA ARG A 114 9.19 -6.91 2.78
C ARG A 114 10.51 -6.84 3.56
N GLU A 115 10.45 -6.75 4.89
CA GLU A 115 11.62 -6.63 5.79
C GLU A 115 12.24 -7.96 6.20
N GLY A 116 11.43 -9.04 6.20
CA GLY A 116 11.99 -10.40 6.26
C GLY A 116 12.92 -10.59 5.09
#